data_AF-F9UA85-F1
#
_entry.id   AF-F9UA85-F1
#
_cell.length_a   1.000
_cell.length_b   1.000
_cell.length_c   1.000
_cell.angle_alpha   90.00
_cell.angle_beta   90.00
_cell.angle_gamma   90.00
#
_symmetry.space_group_name_H-M   'P 1'
#
loop_
_entity.id
_entity.type
_entity.pdbx_description
1 polymer ?
#
loop_
_entity_poly.entity_id
_entity_poly.type
_entity_poly.pdbx_seq_one_letter_code
_entity_poly.pdbx_strand_id
1 'polypeptide(L)'
;MTDPKAPKTTSAQRQAALRQRARSLAYGLDDDDIRTAPDTALLEALPIAYRARQTAPIEGIVVELLHRLGRHVKIIPVEPPDVTVTRRGYPPADPPVSSVTVTTTPEPTPEPKSRRSYPIEVQRMAVGMADAGITSREIVDAIKAMVGRAPAVSNVQKLLKGWRAALD
;
A
#
# COMPACT_ATOMS: atom_id res chain seq x y z
N MET A 1 42.95 -19.66 39.06
CA MET A 1 42.61 -18.86 37.86
C MET A 1 41.16 -18.45 37.99
N THR A 2 40.90 -17.22 38.43
CA THR A 2 39.55 -16.68 38.58
C THR A 2 39.06 -16.16 37.23
N ASP A 3 38.02 -16.79 36.69
CA ASP A 3 37.28 -16.30 35.53
C ASP A 3 36.78 -14.86 35.80
N PRO A 4 37.08 -13.88 34.94
CA PRO A 4 36.53 -12.54 35.10
C PRO A 4 35.03 -12.60 34.76
N LYS A 5 34.21 -12.67 35.80
CA LYS A 5 32.75 -12.59 35.71
C LYS A 5 32.37 -11.27 35.03
N ALA A 6 31.91 -11.37 33.77
CA ALA A 6 31.54 -10.22 32.96
C ALA A 6 30.60 -9.26 33.74
N PRO A 7 30.83 -7.94 33.68
CA PRO A 7 30.02 -6.98 34.43
C PRO A 7 28.55 -7.09 34.01
N LYS A 8 27.67 -7.34 34.99
CA LYS A 8 26.23 -7.41 34.75
C LYS A 8 25.73 -6.05 34.30
N THR A 9 25.34 -5.94 33.02
CA THR A 9 24.74 -4.72 32.47
C THR A 9 23.46 -4.37 33.22
N THR A 10 23.35 -3.14 33.71
CA THR A 10 22.15 -2.68 34.42
C THR A 10 20.96 -2.53 33.47
N SER A 11 19.74 -2.49 34.00
CA SER A 11 18.54 -2.24 33.18
C SER A 11 18.63 -0.91 32.43
N ALA A 12 19.16 0.13 33.07
CA ALA A 12 19.38 1.44 32.48
C ALA A 12 20.38 1.38 31.29
N GLN A 13 21.48 0.64 31.44
CA GLN A 13 22.44 0.43 30.35
C GLN A 13 21.82 -0.33 29.17
N ARG A 14 21.00 -1.35 29.44
CA ARG A 14 20.27 -2.08 28.39
C ARG A 14 19.28 -1.20 27.63
N GLN A 15 18.54 -0.35 28.35
CA GLN A 15 17.64 0.62 27.71
C GLN A 15 18.41 1.69 26.92
N ALA A 16 19.55 2.16 27.43
CA ALA A 16 20.39 3.11 26.70
C ALA A 16 20.92 2.51 25.39
N ALA A 17 21.42 1.28 25.43
CA ALA A 17 21.87 0.55 24.25
C ALA A 17 20.74 0.31 23.24
N LEU A 18 19.54 -0.05 23.72
CA LEU A 18 18.35 -0.20 22.87
C LEU A 18 18.01 1.10 22.15
N ARG A 19 17.97 2.23 22.88
CA ARG A 19 17.67 3.55 22.29
C ARG A 19 18.74 3.99 21.30
N GLN A 20 20.00 3.70 21.56
CA GLN A 20 21.10 4.01 20.64
C GLN A 20 20.95 3.21 19.33
N ARG A 21 20.61 1.91 19.43
CA ARG A 21 20.34 1.06 18.27
C ARG A 21 19.08 1.48 17.51
N ALA A 22 18.02 1.91 18.23
CA ALA A 22 16.83 2.44 17.60
C ALA A 22 17.10 3.72 16.80
N ARG A 23 17.96 4.61 17.33
CA ARG A 23 18.42 5.79 16.60
C ARG A 23 19.22 5.43 15.36
N SER A 24 20.15 4.47 15.44
CA SER A 24 20.95 4.09 14.28
C SER A 24 20.08 3.54 13.14
N LEU A 25 19.07 2.72 13.46
CA LEU A 25 18.08 2.24 12.50
C LEU A 25 17.24 3.37 11.89
N ALA A 26 16.88 4.37 12.69
CA ALA A 26 16.03 5.47 12.26
C ALA A 26 16.70 6.52 11.36
N TYR A 27 18.05 6.58 11.34
CA TYR A 27 18.82 7.56 10.56
C TYR A 27 19.46 6.97 9.28
N GLY A 28 19.11 5.74 8.93
CA GLY A 28 19.51 5.11 7.66
C GLY A 28 20.78 4.28 7.78
N LEU A 29 20.61 3.02 8.23
CA LEU A 29 21.59 1.95 8.07
C LEU A 29 20.99 0.82 7.24
N ASP A 30 21.89 0.03 6.66
CA ASP A 30 21.66 -1.00 5.65
C ASP A 30 20.51 -1.96 5.99
N ASP A 31 19.84 -2.48 4.96
CA ASP A 31 18.73 -3.44 5.10
C ASP A 31 19.08 -4.66 5.97
N ASP A 32 20.36 -5.03 6.03
CA ASP A 32 20.84 -6.14 6.86
C ASP A 32 20.83 -5.82 8.38
N ASP A 33 21.00 -4.57 8.77
CA ASP A 33 20.87 -4.15 10.18
C ASP A 33 19.40 -4.21 10.63
N ILE A 34 18.47 -3.88 9.74
CA ILE A 34 17.03 -3.98 9.98
C ILE A 34 16.64 -5.46 10.15
N ARG A 35 17.13 -6.34 9.26
CA ARG A 35 16.86 -7.79 9.30
C ARG A 35 17.39 -8.47 10.56
N THR A 36 18.52 -8.02 11.10
CA THR A 36 19.15 -8.62 12.29
C THR A 36 18.75 -7.95 13.61
N ALA A 37 18.01 -6.83 13.56
CA ALA A 37 17.56 -6.14 14.76
C ALA A 37 16.45 -6.93 15.50
N PRO A 38 16.39 -6.87 16.85
CA PRO A 38 15.28 -7.45 17.60
C PRO A 38 14.00 -6.60 17.45
N ASP A 39 12.83 -7.24 17.56
CA ASP A 39 11.51 -6.56 17.41
C ASP A 39 11.38 -5.32 18.29
N THR A 40 11.92 -5.38 19.51
CA THR A 40 11.90 -4.25 20.45
C THR A 40 12.70 -3.05 19.94
N ALA A 41 13.80 -3.26 19.22
CA ALA A 41 14.57 -2.17 18.63
C ALA A 41 13.87 -1.57 17.40
N LEU A 42 13.21 -2.41 16.60
CA LEU A 42 12.42 -1.99 15.44
C LEU A 42 11.23 -1.12 15.87
N LEU A 43 10.49 -1.54 16.91
CA LEU A 43 9.35 -0.79 17.46
C LEU A 43 9.78 0.56 18.06
N GLU A 44 10.94 0.63 18.71
CA GLU A 44 11.50 1.89 19.24
C GLU A 44 12.04 2.81 18.13
N ALA A 45 12.50 2.25 17.00
CA ALA A 45 13.02 3.01 15.87
C ALA A 45 11.91 3.72 15.07
N LEU A 46 10.73 3.12 14.94
CA LEU A 46 9.58 3.68 14.21
C LEU A 46 9.22 5.13 14.61
N PRO A 47 8.96 5.45 15.89
CA PRO A 47 8.61 6.82 16.28
C PRO A 47 9.76 7.81 16.06
N ILE A 48 11.02 7.36 16.11
CA ILE A 48 12.19 8.19 15.85
C ILE A 48 12.27 8.53 14.35
N ALA A 49 12.16 7.52 13.49
CA ALA A 49 12.17 7.68 12.04
C ALA A 49 11.00 8.55 11.56
N TYR A 50 9.81 8.36 12.15
CA TYR A 50 8.62 9.19 11.87
C TYR A 50 8.83 10.66 12.24
N ARG A 51 9.37 10.96 13.43
CA ARG A 51 9.68 12.34 13.85
C ARG A 51 10.74 12.98 12.97
N ALA A 52 11.71 12.20 12.51
CA ALA A 52 12.75 12.64 11.57
C ALA A 52 12.26 12.71 10.11
N ARG A 53 11.00 12.35 9.83
CA ARG A 53 10.38 12.30 8.49
C ARG A 53 11.19 11.46 7.49
N GLN A 54 11.86 10.41 7.96
CA GLN A 54 12.65 9.54 7.09
C GLN A 54 11.78 8.39 6.56
N THR A 55 11.33 8.49 5.31
CA THR A 55 10.40 7.52 4.72
C THR A 55 11.04 6.17 4.44
N ALA A 56 12.27 6.13 3.92
CA ALA A 56 12.95 4.88 3.60
C ALA A 56 13.19 3.96 4.82
N PRO A 57 13.71 4.46 5.97
CA PRO A 57 13.82 3.64 7.18
C PRO A 57 12.46 3.19 7.74
N ILE A 58 11.42 4.04 7.65
CA ILE A 58 10.06 3.65 8.07
C ILE A 58 9.60 2.45 7.24
N GLU A 59 9.77 2.50 5.93
CA GLU A 59 9.38 1.42 5.03
C GLU A 59 10.13 0.12 5.35
N GLY A 60 11.45 0.16 5.48
CA GLY A 60 12.26 -1.01 5.81
C GLY A 60 11.86 -1.65 7.14
N ILE A 61 11.70 -0.83 8.20
CA ILE A 61 11.31 -1.30 9.52
C ILE A 61 9.90 -1.91 9.50
N VAL A 62 8.94 -1.27 8.82
CA VAL A 62 7.55 -1.77 8.75
C VAL A 62 7.47 -3.07 7.94
N VAL A 63 8.20 -3.17 6.82
CA VAL A 63 8.23 -4.41 6.02
C VAL A 63 8.81 -5.57 6.81
N GLU A 64 9.92 -5.36 7.53
CA GLU A 64 10.54 -6.43 8.31
C GLU A 64 9.62 -6.91 9.44
N LEU A 65 8.98 -5.98 10.18
CA LEU A 65 8.01 -6.34 11.21
C LEU A 65 6.82 -7.13 10.65
N LEU A 66 6.30 -6.72 9.49
CA LEU A 66 5.21 -7.43 8.83
C LEU A 66 5.66 -8.81 8.33
N HIS A 67 6.88 -8.92 7.80
CA HIS A 67 7.46 -10.18 7.38
C HIS A 67 7.58 -11.17 8.54
N ARG A 68 8.06 -10.73 9.71
CA ARG A 68 8.13 -11.54 10.94
C ARG A 68 6.76 -12.00 11.46
N LEU A 69 5.71 -11.21 11.19
CA LEU A 69 4.33 -11.57 11.47
C LEU A 69 3.71 -12.50 10.40
N GLY A 70 4.51 -13.00 9.44
CA GLY A 70 4.05 -13.85 8.35
C GLY A 70 3.23 -13.11 7.29
N ARG A 71 3.33 -11.78 7.24
CA ARG A 71 2.66 -10.93 6.25
C ARG A 71 3.66 -10.50 5.18
N HIS A 72 3.53 -11.05 3.98
CA HIS A 72 4.29 -10.55 2.84
C HIS A 72 3.69 -9.23 2.35
N VAL A 73 4.52 -8.19 2.31
CA VAL A 73 4.13 -6.85 1.88
C VAL A 73 4.88 -6.54 0.58
N LYS A 74 4.12 -6.18 -0.45
CA LYS A 74 4.69 -5.59 -1.66
C LYS A 74 4.60 -4.08 -1.52
N ILE A 75 5.72 -3.40 -1.27
CA ILE A 75 5.78 -1.94 -1.38
C ILE A 75 5.57 -1.60 -2.87
N ILE A 76 4.60 -0.74 -3.15
CA ILE A 76 4.37 -0.18 -4.48
C ILE A 76 4.87 1.26 -4.37
N PRO A 77 5.95 1.65 -5.07
CA PRO A 77 6.36 3.05 -5.10
C PRO A 77 5.21 3.87 -5.65
N VAL A 78 4.74 4.84 -4.86
CA VAL A 78 3.78 5.83 -5.33
C VAL A 78 4.59 6.85 -6.13
N GLU A 79 4.50 6.76 -7.44
CA GLU A 79 5.06 7.77 -8.34
C GLU A 79 4.44 9.13 -7.97
N PRO A 80 5.24 10.18 -7.72
CA PRO A 80 4.67 11.49 -7.43
C PRO A 80 3.79 11.91 -8.62
N PRO A 81 2.60 12.46 -8.39
CA PRO A 81 1.76 12.90 -9.50
C PRO A 81 2.54 13.94 -10.32
N ASP A 82 2.67 13.71 -11.63
CA ASP A 82 3.13 14.71 -12.57
C ASP A 82 2.12 15.86 -12.56
N VAL A 83 2.42 16.90 -11.78
CA VAL A 83 1.62 18.12 -11.77
C VAL A 83 2.03 18.94 -13.00
N THR A 84 1.44 18.63 -14.15
CA THR A 84 1.47 19.54 -15.29
C THR A 84 0.64 20.77 -14.92
N VAL A 85 1.32 21.87 -14.54
CA VAL A 85 0.69 23.18 -14.40
C VAL A 85 0.32 23.67 -15.80
N THR A 86 -0.92 23.43 -16.23
CA THR A 86 -1.44 23.99 -17.47
C THR A 86 -1.65 25.49 -17.28
N ARG A 87 -0.63 26.29 -17.59
CA ARG A 87 -0.76 27.74 -17.70
C ARG A 87 -1.77 28.03 -18.82
N ARG A 88 -2.93 28.59 -18.47
CA ARG A 88 -3.94 29.06 -19.45
C ARG A 88 -3.26 29.95 -20.49
N GLY A 89 -3.31 29.51 -21.75
CA GLY A 89 -2.70 30.20 -22.87
C GLY A 89 -3.40 31.49 -23.27
N TYR A 90 -2.66 32.31 -24.00
CA TYR A 90 -3.16 33.19 -25.05
C TYR A 90 -2.75 32.55 -26.40
N PRO A 91 -3.61 32.55 -27.44
CA PRO A 91 -3.29 31.97 -28.76
C PRO A 91 -2.50 33.01 -29.60
N PRO A 92 -1.72 32.64 -30.66
CA PRO A 92 -2.31 32.12 -31.90
C PRO A 92 -1.48 31.15 -32.78
N ALA A 93 -2.21 30.60 -33.76
CA ALA A 93 -1.82 30.14 -35.12
C ALA A 93 -1.22 28.73 -35.34
N ASP A 94 -2.06 27.84 -35.88
CA ASP A 94 -1.73 26.63 -36.67
C ASP A 94 -1.41 26.99 -38.15
N PRO A 95 -0.96 26.06 -39.03
CA PRO A 95 0.00 24.93 -38.90
C PRO A 95 0.97 24.87 -40.16
N PRO A 96 1.76 23.80 -40.48
CA PRO A 96 1.21 22.56 -41.06
C PRO A 96 1.92 21.22 -40.69
N VAL A 97 1.09 20.19 -40.51
CA VAL A 97 1.23 18.75 -40.80
C VAL A 97 2.63 18.07 -40.87
N SER A 98 2.76 16.99 -40.09
CA SER A 98 3.31 15.73 -40.60
C SER A 98 2.54 14.55 -39.99
N SER A 99 1.76 13.93 -40.86
CA SER A 99 1.05 12.68 -40.67
C SER A 99 2.02 11.50 -40.68
N VAL A 100 2.00 10.70 -39.62
CA VAL A 100 2.43 9.30 -39.69
C VAL A 100 1.27 8.46 -39.16
N THR A 101 0.58 7.81 -40.09
CA THR A 101 -0.39 6.76 -39.80
C THR A 101 0.39 5.46 -39.65
N VAL A 102 0.31 4.82 -38.48
CA VAL A 102 0.60 3.38 -38.32
C VAL A 102 -0.59 2.74 -37.62
N THR A 103 -1.30 1.92 -38.38
CA THR A 103 -2.39 1.06 -37.94
C THR A 103 -1.81 -0.19 -37.29
N THR A 104 -2.20 -0.55 -36.06
CA THR A 104 -2.40 -1.95 -35.62
C THR A 104 -2.93 -2.05 -34.18
N THR A 105 -4.08 -2.74 -34.04
CA THR A 105 -4.57 -3.54 -32.90
C THR A 105 -5.17 -2.81 -31.67
N PRO A 106 -6.41 -3.13 -31.23
CA PRO A 106 -6.94 -2.62 -29.98
C PRO A 106 -6.29 -3.37 -28.81
N GLU A 107 -5.22 -2.83 -28.24
CA GLU A 107 -4.72 -3.26 -26.94
C GLU A 107 -5.51 -2.56 -25.83
N PRO A 108 -5.86 -3.26 -24.73
CA PRO A 108 -6.78 -2.76 -23.74
C PRO A 108 -6.12 -1.64 -22.95
N THR A 109 -6.83 -0.51 -22.83
CA THR A 109 -6.53 0.54 -21.87
C THR A 109 -6.20 -0.09 -20.51
N PRO A 110 -4.98 0.09 -19.96
CA PRO A 110 -4.71 -0.36 -18.62
C PRO A 110 -5.45 0.57 -17.66
N GLU A 111 -6.59 0.11 -17.15
CA GLU A 111 -7.34 0.83 -16.13
C GLU A 111 -6.44 1.11 -14.91
N PRO A 112 -6.51 2.32 -14.32
CA PRO A 112 -5.73 2.67 -13.15
C PRO A 112 -6.12 1.80 -11.96
N LYS A 113 -5.17 0.99 -11.48
CA LYS A 113 -5.34 0.05 -10.36
C LYS A 113 -5.48 0.78 -9.01
N SER A 114 -6.70 1.24 -8.70
CA SER A 114 -7.14 1.55 -7.34
C SER A 114 -7.28 0.25 -6.53
N ARG A 115 -6.20 -0.18 -5.89
CA ARG A 115 -6.17 -1.35 -5.01
C ARG A 115 -6.91 -1.06 -3.69
N ARG A 116 -8.25 -1.06 -3.72
CA ARG A 116 -9.12 -1.45 -2.59
C ARG A 116 -10.62 -1.47 -2.89
N SER A 117 -11.05 -1.05 -4.08
CA SER A 117 -12.44 -1.21 -4.51
C SER A 117 -12.60 -2.35 -5.52
N TYR A 118 -13.79 -2.93 -5.62
CA TYR A 118 -14.15 -3.80 -6.74
C TYR A 118 -14.23 -2.94 -8.02
N PRO A 119 -13.95 -3.49 -9.21
CA PRO A 119 -14.16 -2.76 -10.46
C PRO A 119 -15.56 -2.16 -10.53
N ILE A 120 -15.72 -0.96 -11.12
CA ILE A 120 -17.02 -0.27 -11.14
C ILE A 120 -18.10 -1.10 -11.85
N GLU A 121 -17.71 -1.89 -12.85
CA GLU A 121 -18.59 -2.83 -13.54
C GLU A 121 -19.16 -3.89 -12.59
N VAL A 122 -18.33 -4.42 -11.69
CA VAL A 122 -18.71 -5.42 -10.69
C VAL A 122 -19.62 -4.81 -9.63
N GLN A 123 -19.37 -3.55 -9.26
CA GLN A 123 -20.24 -2.82 -8.33
C GLN A 123 -21.62 -2.58 -8.95
N ARG A 124 -21.68 -2.11 -10.20
CA ARG A 124 -22.93 -1.91 -10.96
C ARG A 124 -23.70 -3.21 -11.14
N MET A 125 -23.03 -4.30 -11.51
CA MET A 125 -23.64 -5.62 -11.62
C MET A 125 -24.23 -6.07 -10.27
N ALA A 126 -23.44 -6.01 -9.19
CA ALA A 126 -23.88 -6.47 -7.89
C ALA A 126 -25.04 -5.65 -7.33
N VAL A 127 -25.05 -4.33 -7.56
CA VAL A 127 -26.18 -3.45 -7.21
C VAL A 127 -27.41 -3.79 -8.05
N GLY A 128 -27.29 -3.96 -9.37
CA GLY A 128 -28.39 -4.37 -10.23
C GLY A 128 -28.99 -5.72 -9.87
N MET A 129 -28.15 -6.70 -9.50
CA MET A 129 -28.61 -8.00 -8.97
C MET A 129 -29.35 -7.84 -7.64
N ALA A 130 -28.88 -6.98 -6.76
CA ALA A 130 -29.55 -6.71 -5.48
C ALA A 130 -30.90 -6.00 -5.66
N ASP A 131 -30.99 -5.07 -6.62
CA ASP A 131 -32.24 -4.38 -6.96
C ASP A 131 -33.25 -5.33 -7.63
N ALA A 132 -32.76 -6.33 -8.38
CA ALA A 132 -33.56 -7.42 -8.92
C ALA A 132 -33.97 -8.48 -7.87
N GLY A 133 -33.60 -8.31 -6.60
CA GLY A 133 -33.97 -9.21 -5.50
C GLY A 133 -33.16 -10.51 -5.43
N ILE A 134 -32.01 -10.59 -6.12
CA ILE A 134 -31.13 -11.76 -6.11
C ILE A 134 -30.49 -11.94 -4.72
N THR A 135 -30.27 -13.19 -4.30
CA THR A 135 -29.78 -13.47 -2.95
C THR A 135 -28.33 -13.05 -2.77
N SER A 136 -27.95 -12.72 -1.53
CA SER A 136 -26.57 -12.29 -1.21
C SER A 136 -25.52 -13.37 -1.51
N ARG A 137 -25.91 -14.64 -1.53
CA ARG A 137 -25.02 -15.77 -1.86
C ARG A 137 -24.74 -15.82 -3.35
N GLU A 138 -25.76 -15.68 -4.18
CA GLU A 138 -25.64 -15.64 -5.64
C GLU A 138 -24.87 -14.40 -6.13
N ILE A 139 -25.04 -13.26 -5.45
CA ILE A 139 -24.25 -12.05 -5.72
C ILE A 139 -22.76 -12.30 -5.43
N VAL A 140 -22.42 -12.97 -4.34
CA VAL A 140 -21.03 -13.33 -4.00
C VAL A 140 -20.44 -14.30 -5.01
N ASP A 141 -21.21 -15.29 -5.45
CA ASP A 141 -20.77 -16.25 -6.45
C ASP A 141 -20.53 -15.58 -7.81
N ALA A 142 -21.39 -14.63 -8.22
CA ALA A 142 -21.20 -13.83 -9.44
C ALA A 142 -19.96 -12.93 -9.35
N ILE A 143 -19.74 -12.24 -8.22
CA ILE A 143 -18.55 -11.42 -8.00
C ILE A 143 -17.28 -12.28 -8.04
N LYS A 144 -17.33 -13.49 -7.45
CA LYS A 144 -16.22 -14.44 -7.47
C LYS A 144 -15.92 -14.93 -8.88
N ALA A 145 -16.94 -15.20 -9.68
CA ALA A 145 -16.79 -15.63 -11.07
C ALA A 145 -16.11 -14.55 -11.93
N MET A 146 -16.42 -13.27 -11.70
CA MET A 146 -15.84 -12.16 -12.47
C MET A 146 -14.42 -11.77 -12.06
N VAL A 147 -14.15 -11.70 -10.75
CA VAL A 147 -12.90 -11.08 -10.23
C VAL A 147 -12.00 -12.10 -9.52
N GLY A 148 -12.42 -13.35 -9.41
CA GLY A 148 -11.70 -14.41 -8.69
C GLY A 148 -11.64 -14.19 -7.17
N ARG A 149 -12.24 -13.11 -6.65
CA ARG A 149 -12.30 -12.76 -5.22
C ARG A 149 -13.72 -12.35 -4.86
N ALA A 150 -14.15 -12.70 -3.65
CA ALA A 150 -15.51 -12.44 -3.20
C ALA A 150 -15.53 -11.86 -1.78
N PRO A 151 -16.48 -10.98 -1.46
CA PRO A 151 -16.67 -10.50 -0.10
C PRO A 151 -17.32 -11.60 0.75
N ALA A 152 -17.14 -11.52 2.07
CA ALA A 152 -17.89 -12.38 2.99
C ALA A 152 -19.40 -12.10 2.84
N VAL A 153 -20.23 -13.14 2.78
CA VAL A 153 -21.69 -13.03 2.59
C VAL A 153 -22.33 -12.09 3.62
N SER A 154 -21.85 -12.11 4.86
CA SER A 154 -22.29 -11.23 5.96
C SER A 154 -22.00 -9.74 5.73
N ASN A 155 -21.05 -9.40 4.86
CA ASN A 155 -20.63 -8.03 4.56
C ASN A 155 -21.22 -7.49 3.24
N VAL A 156 -21.88 -8.33 2.44
CA VAL A 156 -22.39 -7.99 1.10
C VAL A 156 -23.37 -6.82 1.16
N GLN A 157 -24.33 -6.86 2.08
CA GLN A 157 -25.34 -5.81 2.21
C GLN A 157 -24.74 -4.44 2.57
N LYS A 158 -23.72 -4.43 3.43
CA LYS A 158 -22.99 -3.21 3.79
C LYS A 158 -22.22 -2.65 2.59
N LEU A 159 -21.62 -3.53 1.78
CA LEU A 159 -20.92 -3.15 0.55
C LEU A 159 -21.87 -2.59 -0.51
N LEU A 160 -23.00 -3.27 -0.74
CA LEU A 160 -24.03 -2.82 -1.70
C LEU A 160 -24.57 -1.43 -1.35
N LYS A 161 -24.82 -1.17 -0.05
CA LYS A 161 -25.23 0.16 0.40
C LYS A 161 -24.18 1.23 0.11
N GLY A 162 -22.90 0.90 0.31
CA GLY A 162 -21.79 1.80 -0.03
C GLY A 162 -21.63 2.02 -1.53
N TRP A 163 -21.89 1.00 -2.36
CA TRP A 163 -21.81 1.11 -3.81
C TRP A 163 -22.99 1.86 -4.41
N ARG A 164 -24.22 1.69 -3.91
CA ARG A 164 -25.37 2.50 -4.32
C ARG A 164 -25.11 3.99 -4.11
N ALA A 165 -24.65 4.37 -2.91
CA ALA A 165 -24.32 5.76 -2.58
C ALA A 165 -23.14 6.36 -3.37
N ALA A 166 -22.34 5.53 -4.05
CA ALA A 166 -21.22 5.96 -4.87
C ALA A 166 -21.55 5.94 -6.38
N LEU A 167 -22.69 5.35 -6.76
CA LEU A 167 -23.16 5.24 -8.15
C LEU A 167 -24.30 6.23 -8.48
N ASP A 168 -25.00 6.74 -7.46
CA ASP A 168 -25.89 7.91 -7.52
C ASP A 168 -25.08 9.22 -7.62
#